data_AF-A0A835F952-F1
#
_entry.id   AF-A0A835F952-F1
#
_cell.length_a   1.000
_cell.length_b   1.000
_cell.length_c   1.000
_cell.angle_alpha   90.00
_cell.angle_beta   90.00
_cell.angle_gamma   90.00
#
_symmetry.space_group_name_H-M   'P 1'
#
loop_
_entity.id
_entity.type
_entity.pdbx_description
1 polymer ?
#
loop_
_entity_poly.entity_id
_entity_poly.type
_entity_poly.pdbx_seq_one_letter_code
_entity_poly.pdbx_strand_id
1 'polypeptide(L)'
;MATSEELAEMGISKEEKDKLVAEVMRYMLFKTHQTSGCPIKREELTGIVTKNYRQRALPTLVIKEARDRLAATFGYEMRELQRSRDPSTRSGRPSQQPSSVDAKSYVLISQLDPEVYSKYVEDKEAAPLTGFSFTVISLVHLAGGKISEEDLWHQLKRLGLHETDENHPVLGNNKQALELLVQQRYLLKEKLAGPEGHVMMYELAERALDENISGKIKDDISQVCMH
;
A
#
# COMPACT_ATOMS: atom_id res chain seq x y z
N MET A 1 -0.46 15.01 -21.95
CA MET A 1 0.01 14.13 -23.04
C MET A 1 1.33 14.67 -23.57
N ALA A 2 2.30 13.79 -23.83
CA ALA A 2 3.57 14.15 -24.50
C ALA A 2 3.33 14.63 -25.94
N THR A 3 4.13 15.59 -26.41
CA THR A 3 4.00 16.13 -27.78
C THR A 3 4.54 15.14 -28.81
N SER A 4 4.15 15.30 -30.08
CA SER A 4 4.66 14.45 -31.17
C SER A 4 6.18 14.58 -31.34
N GLU A 5 6.75 15.72 -30.96
CA GLU A 5 8.19 15.98 -30.99
C GLU A 5 8.93 15.20 -29.89
N GLU A 6 8.41 15.18 -28.66
CA GLU A 6 8.98 14.38 -27.56
C GLU A 6 8.99 12.87 -27.88
N LEU A 7 7.99 12.38 -28.61
CA LEU A 7 7.90 10.98 -29.03
C LEU A 7 8.91 10.66 -30.14
N ALA A 8 9.09 11.58 -31.09
CA ALA A 8 10.07 11.44 -32.16
C ALA A 8 11.51 11.45 -31.62
N GLU A 9 11.81 12.31 -30.63
CA GLU A 9 13.11 12.32 -29.93
C GLU A 9 13.40 11.03 -29.17
N MET A 10 12.36 10.37 -28.66
CA MET A 10 12.47 9.06 -28.02
C MET A 10 12.51 7.90 -29.01
N GLY A 11 12.31 8.14 -30.31
CA GLY A 11 12.32 7.10 -31.34
C GLY A 11 11.23 6.05 -31.16
N ILE A 12 10.05 6.46 -30.69
CA ILE A 12 8.89 5.58 -30.47
C ILE A 12 7.63 6.18 -31.12
N SER A 13 6.80 5.34 -31.74
CA SER A 13 5.52 5.81 -32.29
C SER A 13 4.49 6.08 -31.19
N LYS A 14 3.42 6.81 -31.55
CA LYS A 14 2.29 7.02 -30.63
C LYS A 14 1.62 5.70 -30.26
N GLU A 15 1.43 4.81 -31.22
CA GLU A 15 0.81 3.48 -31.05
C GLU A 15 1.64 2.59 -30.11
N GLU A 16 2.96 2.60 -30.27
CA GLU A 16 3.87 1.85 -29.40
C GLU A 16 3.83 2.36 -27.95
N LYS A 17 3.84 3.70 -27.76
CA LYS A 17 3.66 4.30 -26.45
C LYS A 17 2.31 3.92 -25.84
N ASP A 18 1.23 4.02 -26.61
CA ASP A 18 -0.11 3.69 -26.15
C ASP A 18 -0.25 2.21 -25.76
N LYS A 19 0.45 1.31 -26.46
CA LYS A 19 0.55 -0.11 -26.10
C LYS A 19 1.26 -0.31 -24.76
N LEU A 20 2.39 0.36 -24.53
CA LEU A 20 3.12 0.31 -23.26
C LEU A 20 2.27 0.85 -22.10
N VAL A 21 1.57 1.97 -22.31
CA VAL A 21 0.65 2.55 -21.33
C VAL A 21 -0.44 1.55 -20.98
N ALA A 22 -1.08 0.93 -21.96
CA ALA A 22 -2.09 -0.10 -21.73
C ALA A 22 -1.55 -1.32 -20.98
N GLU A 23 -0.31 -1.72 -21.24
CA GLU A 23 0.34 -2.84 -20.54
C GLU A 23 0.60 -2.51 -19.07
N VAL A 24 1.09 -1.30 -18.76
CA VAL A 24 1.24 -0.82 -17.37
C VAL A 24 -0.11 -0.75 -16.66
N MET A 25 -1.16 -0.23 -17.32
CA MET A 25 -2.51 -0.17 -16.74
C MET A 25 -3.05 -1.56 -16.40
N ARG A 26 -2.95 -2.52 -17.35
CA ARG A 26 -3.36 -3.91 -17.11
C ARG A 26 -2.57 -4.53 -15.97
N TYR A 27 -1.25 -4.34 -15.97
CA TYR A 27 -0.39 -4.87 -14.91
C TYR A 27 -0.83 -4.35 -13.54
N MET A 28 -1.05 -3.04 -13.40
CA MET A 28 -1.51 -2.44 -12.15
C MET A 28 -2.84 -3.03 -11.69
N LEU A 29 -3.84 -3.14 -12.57
CA LEU A 29 -5.16 -3.70 -12.23
C LEU A 29 -5.06 -5.16 -11.77
N PHE A 30 -4.43 -6.03 -12.57
CA PHE A 30 -4.34 -7.46 -12.25
C PHE A 30 -3.44 -7.73 -11.05
N LYS A 31 -2.30 -7.04 -10.95
CA LYS A 31 -1.36 -7.25 -9.85
C LYS A 31 -1.96 -6.79 -8.53
N THR A 32 -2.68 -5.66 -8.52
CA THR A 32 -3.40 -5.17 -7.32
C THR A 32 -4.36 -6.23 -6.81
N HIS A 33 -5.16 -6.84 -7.68
CA HIS A 33 -6.06 -7.92 -7.28
C HIS A 33 -5.30 -9.18 -6.83
N GLN A 34 -4.29 -9.61 -7.58
CA GLN A 34 -3.50 -10.81 -7.27
C GLN A 34 -2.76 -10.72 -5.93
N THR A 35 -2.31 -9.53 -5.55
CA THR A 35 -1.53 -9.32 -4.31
C THR A 35 -2.34 -8.62 -3.23
N SER A 36 -3.67 -8.76 -3.24
CA SER A 36 -4.57 -8.21 -2.22
C SER A 36 -4.32 -6.73 -1.91
N GLY A 37 -4.08 -5.92 -2.94
CA GLY A 37 -3.83 -4.49 -2.81
C GLY A 37 -2.45 -4.09 -2.27
N CYS A 38 -1.49 -5.03 -2.15
CA CYS A 38 -0.11 -4.70 -1.78
C CYS A 38 0.55 -3.72 -2.77
N PRO A 39 1.39 -2.78 -2.31
CA PRO A 39 1.97 -1.79 -3.20
C PRO A 39 2.96 -2.40 -4.20
N ILE A 40 2.78 -2.05 -5.47
CA ILE A 40 3.55 -2.54 -6.62
C ILE A 40 4.80 -1.69 -6.77
N LYS A 41 5.97 -2.31 -6.87
CA LYS A 41 7.23 -1.56 -6.93
C LYS A 41 7.39 -0.83 -8.25
N ARG A 42 8.00 0.36 -8.22
CA ARG A 42 8.30 1.12 -9.44
C ARG A 42 9.16 0.31 -10.40
N GLU A 43 10.09 -0.49 -9.89
CA GLU A 43 10.98 -1.32 -10.69
C GLU A 43 10.19 -2.32 -11.55
N GLU A 44 9.12 -2.92 -11.00
CA GLU A 44 8.24 -3.84 -11.74
C GLU A 44 7.58 -3.15 -12.94
N LEU A 45 7.11 -1.91 -12.74
CA LEU A 45 6.47 -1.11 -13.79
C LEU A 45 7.47 -0.62 -14.84
N THR A 46 8.64 -0.15 -14.39
CA THR A 46 9.70 0.23 -15.33
C THR A 46 10.17 -0.97 -16.15
N GLY A 47 10.20 -2.16 -15.54
CA GLY A 47 10.55 -3.42 -16.20
C GLY A 47 9.64 -3.78 -17.37
N ILE A 48 8.38 -3.33 -17.39
CA ILE A 48 7.48 -3.51 -18.55
C ILE A 48 8.04 -2.79 -19.77
N VAL A 49 8.47 -1.54 -19.58
CA VAL A 49 8.99 -0.67 -20.64
C VAL A 49 10.41 -1.06 -21.03
N THR A 50 11.28 -1.27 -20.04
CA THR A 50 12.72 -1.47 -20.29
C THR A 50 13.07 -2.83 -20.87
N LYS A 51 12.10 -3.75 -20.99
CA LYS A 51 12.27 -5.02 -21.72
C LYS A 51 12.63 -4.79 -23.18
N ASN A 52 11.98 -3.82 -23.82
CA ASN A 52 12.09 -3.59 -25.26
C ASN A 52 12.70 -2.22 -25.59
N TYR A 53 12.76 -1.30 -24.63
CA TYR A 53 13.17 0.08 -24.83
C TYR A 53 14.29 0.49 -23.87
N ARG A 54 15.28 1.25 -24.35
CA ARG A 54 16.46 1.66 -23.55
C ARG A 54 16.45 3.14 -23.17
N GLN A 55 15.48 3.91 -23.69
CA GLN A 55 15.32 5.32 -23.44
C GLN A 55 15.01 5.56 -21.95
N ARG A 56 15.89 6.30 -21.24
CA ARG A 56 15.77 6.49 -19.79
C ARG A 56 14.52 7.25 -19.36
N ALA A 57 14.03 8.18 -20.18
CA ALA A 57 12.87 9.01 -19.87
C ALA A 57 11.53 8.28 -20.09
N LEU A 58 11.52 7.28 -20.99
CA LEU A 58 10.30 6.62 -21.46
C LEU A 58 9.51 5.93 -20.33
N PRO A 59 10.10 5.16 -19.40
CA PRO A 59 9.34 4.54 -18.31
C PRO A 59 8.60 5.55 -17.44
N THR A 60 9.24 6.68 -17.13
CA THR A 60 8.61 7.74 -16.33
C THR A 60 7.42 8.35 -17.05
N LEU A 61 7.55 8.59 -18.36
CA LEU A 61 6.48 9.13 -19.19
C LEU A 61 5.31 8.15 -19.31
N VAL A 62 5.59 6.87 -19.56
CA VAL A 62 4.57 5.81 -19.66
C VAL A 62 3.82 5.66 -18.34
N ILE A 63 4.53 5.61 -17.20
CA ILE A 63 3.91 5.48 -15.87
C ILE A 63 3.01 6.70 -15.57
N LYS A 64 3.48 7.91 -15.88
CA LYS A 64 2.70 9.14 -15.69
C LYS A 64 1.41 9.10 -16.51
N GLU A 65 1.50 8.77 -17.80
CA GLU A 65 0.34 8.68 -18.68
C GLU A 65 -0.61 7.54 -18.26
N ALA A 66 -0.08 6.41 -17.79
CA ALA A 66 -0.90 5.31 -17.27
C ALA A 66 -1.69 5.71 -16.02
N ARG A 67 -1.08 6.46 -15.09
CA ARG A 67 -1.78 7.03 -13.94
C ARG A 67 -2.93 7.94 -14.37
N ASP A 68 -2.66 8.86 -15.29
CA ASP A 68 -3.66 9.82 -15.75
C ASP A 68 -4.83 9.10 -16.48
N ARG A 69 -4.54 8.04 -17.26
CA ARG A 69 -5.57 7.22 -17.93
C ARG A 69 -6.34 6.29 -16.98
N LEU A 70 -5.71 5.76 -15.94
CA LEU A 70 -6.41 4.97 -14.91
C LEU A 70 -7.50 5.81 -14.22
N ALA A 71 -7.18 7.06 -13.90
CA ALA A 71 -8.15 7.99 -13.32
C ALA A 71 -9.28 8.29 -14.32
N ALA A 72 -8.93 8.66 -15.56
CA ALA A 72 -9.92 9.07 -16.55
C ALA A 72 -10.83 7.93 -17.07
N THR A 73 -10.33 6.69 -17.15
CA THR A 73 -11.08 5.56 -17.73
C THR A 73 -11.74 4.68 -16.68
N PHE A 74 -11.08 4.45 -15.54
CA PHE A 74 -11.54 3.49 -14.54
C PHE A 74 -11.89 4.15 -13.20
N GLY A 75 -11.66 5.45 -13.02
CA GLY A 75 -11.86 6.11 -11.73
C GLY A 75 -10.90 5.59 -10.65
N TYR A 76 -9.70 5.15 -11.04
CA TYR A 76 -8.65 4.75 -10.09
C TYR A 76 -7.50 5.75 -10.07
N GLU A 77 -7.17 6.22 -8.88
CA GLU A 77 -5.89 6.89 -8.66
C GLU A 77 -4.78 5.86 -8.52
N MET A 78 -3.72 6.02 -9.32
CA MET A 78 -2.47 5.32 -9.08
C MET A 78 -1.55 6.21 -8.23
N ARG A 79 -1.61 6.01 -6.91
CA ARG A 79 -0.91 6.83 -5.92
C ARG A 79 0.49 6.29 -5.63
N GLU A 80 1.47 7.17 -5.62
CA GLU A 80 2.85 6.85 -5.24
C GLU A 80 2.98 6.87 -3.71
N LEU A 81 3.46 5.77 -3.15
CA LEU A 81 3.87 5.68 -1.74
C LEU A 81 5.38 5.90 -1.65
N GLN A 82 5.79 6.90 -0.86
CA GLN A 82 7.17 7.08 -0.44
C GLN A 82 7.41 6.19 0.77
N ARG A 83 8.03 5.02 0.56
CA ARG A 83 8.29 4.08 1.64
C ARG A 83 9.33 4.66 2.58
N SER A 84 8.94 4.88 3.83
CA SER A 84 9.88 5.01 4.93
C SER A 84 10.67 3.69 5.05
N ARG A 85 11.99 3.79 5.17
CA ARG A 85 12.87 2.61 5.16
C ARG A 85 12.67 1.81 6.44
N ASP A 86 12.52 0.49 6.30
CA ASP A 86 12.53 -0.48 7.39
C ASP A 86 13.80 -0.30 8.27
N PRO A 87 13.68 0.02 9.57
CA PRO A 87 14.84 0.23 10.43
C PRO A 87 15.63 -1.05 10.73
N SER A 88 15.13 -2.23 10.37
CA SER A 88 15.91 -3.49 10.39
C SER A 88 17.17 -3.42 9.50
N THR A 89 17.23 -2.45 8.58
CA THR A 89 18.42 -2.16 7.76
C THR A 89 19.25 -0.96 8.26
N ARG A 90 18.96 -0.41 9.45
CA ARG A 90 19.74 0.63 10.16
C ARG A 90 20.86 0.01 11.02
N SER A 91 21.22 -1.25 10.82
CA SER A 91 22.30 -1.89 11.57
C SER A 91 23.67 -1.29 11.17
N GLY A 92 24.12 -0.31 11.95
CA GLY A 92 25.53 -0.03 12.21
C GLY A 92 26.32 0.74 11.15
N ARG A 93 26.17 2.08 11.12
CA ARG A 93 27.27 3.10 11.06
C ARG A 93 26.69 4.48 10.74
N PRO A 94 26.98 5.52 11.54
CA PRO A 94 26.69 6.91 11.16
C PRO A 94 27.83 7.39 10.26
N SER A 95 27.79 7.06 8.96
CA SER A 95 28.74 7.59 7.99
C SER A 95 28.06 7.88 6.66
N GLN A 96 27.84 9.18 6.45
CA GLN A 96 27.93 9.94 5.20
C GLN A 96 27.27 9.36 3.93
N GLN A 97 26.23 10.09 3.51
CA GLN A 97 25.67 10.33 2.16
C GLN A 97 24.21 9.86 1.99
N PRO A 98 23.26 10.79 1.75
CA PRO A 98 21.91 10.46 1.32
C PRO A 98 21.96 10.15 -0.18
N SER A 99 22.37 8.95 -0.55
CA SER A 99 22.24 8.47 -1.92
C SER A 99 21.67 7.05 -1.94
N SER A 100 20.40 6.92 -1.58
CA SER A 100 19.60 5.76 -1.98
C SER A 100 18.18 6.25 -2.22
N VAL A 101 17.79 6.32 -3.47
CA VAL A 101 16.44 6.71 -3.92
C VAL A 101 15.42 5.89 -3.13
N ASP A 102 14.50 6.53 -2.40
CA ASP A 102 13.39 5.84 -1.73
C ASP A 102 12.73 4.86 -2.71
N ALA A 103 12.52 3.62 -2.27
CA ALA A 103 11.91 2.60 -3.12
C ALA A 103 10.44 2.96 -3.37
N LYS A 104 10.20 3.70 -4.45
CA LYS A 104 8.86 4.13 -4.87
C LYS A 104 8.00 2.91 -5.16
N SER A 105 6.78 2.92 -4.64
CA SER A 105 5.78 1.92 -4.96
C SER A 105 4.43 2.57 -5.20
N TYR A 106 3.51 1.86 -5.84
CA TYR A 106 2.22 2.38 -6.24
C TYR A 106 1.09 1.52 -5.72
N VAL A 107 -0.01 2.16 -5.35
CA VAL A 107 -1.29 1.51 -5.04
C VAL A 107 -2.40 2.08 -5.92
N LEU A 108 -3.44 1.29 -6.16
CA LEU A 108 -4.68 1.78 -6.77
C LEU A 108 -5.67 2.14 -5.67
N ILE A 109 -6.25 3.33 -5.79
CA ILE A 109 -7.24 3.87 -4.86
C ILE A 109 -8.46 4.27 -5.67
N SER A 110 -9.64 3.76 -5.31
CA SER A 110 -10.86 4.14 -6.00
C SER A 110 -11.18 5.62 -5.74
N GLN A 111 -11.51 6.34 -6.80
CA GLN A 111 -12.05 7.71 -6.77
C GLN A 111 -13.56 7.73 -7.01
N LEU A 112 -14.20 6.56 -7.03
CA LEU A 112 -15.65 6.47 -7.14
C LEU A 112 -16.29 6.99 -5.85
N ASP A 113 -17.50 7.53 -6.00
CA ASP A 113 -18.35 7.83 -4.86
C ASP A 113 -18.54 6.56 -3.99
N PRO A 114 -18.49 6.66 -2.65
CA PRO A 114 -18.58 5.49 -1.76
C PRO A 114 -19.84 4.64 -1.98
N GLU A 115 -20.98 5.24 -2.29
CA GLU A 115 -22.23 4.50 -2.54
C GLU A 115 -22.14 3.71 -3.85
N VAL A 116 -21.53 4.32 -4.88
CA VAL A 116 -21.27 3.67 -6.17
C VAL A 116 -20.27 2.53 -6.00
N TYR A 117 -19.19 2.76 -5.26
CA TYR A 117 -18.19 1.74 -4.98
C TYR A 117 -18.80 0.55 -4.25
N SER A 118 -19.54 0.79 -3.16
CA SER A 118 -20.18 -0.28 -2.38
C SER A 118 -21.20 -1.07 -3.20
N LYS A 119 -21.90 -0.41 -4.12
CA LYS A 119 -22.93 -1.06 -4.94
C LYS A 119 -22.36 -1.92 -6.08
N TYR A 120 -21.26 -1.49 -6.70
CA TYR A 120 -20.81 -2.06 -7.99
C TYR A 120 -19.42 -2.67 -7.97
N VAL A 121 -18.57 -2.34 -7.00
CA VAL A 121 -17.15 -2.72 -6.99
C VAL A 121 -16.76 -3.51 -5.74
N GLU A 122 -17.31 -3.12 -4.59
CA GLU A 122 -16.99 -3.75 -3.31
C GLU A 122 -17.32 -5.25 -3.31
N ASP A 123 -16.31 -6.06 -3.00
CA ASP A 123 -16.50 -7.46 -2.67
C ASP A 123 -16.99 -7.58 -1.23
N LYS A 124 -18.30 -7.82 -1.08
CA LYS A 124 -18.94 -7.93 0.24
C LYS A 124 -18.43 -9.11 1.05
N GLU A 125 -17.92 -10.15 0.40
CA GLU A 125 -17.32 -11.30 1.09
C GLU A 125 -15.97 -10.92 1.73
N ALA A 126 -15.31 -9.87 1.25
CA ALA A 126 -14.08 -9.32 1.82
C ALA A 126 -14.31 -8.32 2.97
N ALA A 127 -15.58 -7.95 3.27
CA ALA A 127 -15.91 -6.98 4.31
C ALA A 127 -15.29 -7.29 5.69
N PRO A 128 -15.21 -8.55 6.15
CA PRO A 128 -14.60 -8.84 7.43
C PRO A 128 -13.09 -8.57 7.51
N LEU A 129 -12.35 -8.75 6.41
CA LEU A 129 -10.92 -8.37 6.35
C LEU A 129 -10.77 -6.85 6.44
N THR A 130 -11.70 -6.10 5.83
CA THR A 130 -11.76 -4.64 5.96
C THR A 130 -12.04 -4.23 7.41
N GLY A 131 -13.00 -4.87 8.08
CA GLY A 131 -13.29 -4.63 9.50
C GLY A 131 -12.12 -4.97 10.43
N PHE A 132 -11.43 -6.08 10.18
CA PHE A 132 -10.20 -6.44 10.90
C PHE A 132 -9.10 -5.37 10.69
N SER A 133 -8.89 -4.94 9.44
CA SER A 133 -7.90 -3.90 9.10
C SER A 133 -8.19 -2.61 9.87
N PHE A 134 -9.45 -2.14 9.83
CA PHE A 134 -9.90 -0.96 10.56
C PHE A 134 -9.65 -1.09 12.07
N THR A 135 -10.00 -2.24 12.65
CA THR A 135 -9.83 -2.52 14.08
C THR A 135 -8.35 -2.42 14.49
N VAL A 136 -7.46 -3.09 13.77
CA VAL A 136 -6.03 -3.10 14.08
C VAL A 136 -5.44 -1.68 13.94
N ILE A 137 -5.73 -0.98 12.85
CA ILE A 137 -5.23 0.39 12.63
C ILE A 137 -5.73 1.32 13.75
N SER A 138 -6.99 1.18 14.17
CA SER A 138 -7.58 1.97 15.25
C SER A 138 -6.91 1.70 16.59
N LEU A 139 -6.61 0.44 16.92
CA LEU A 139 -5.89 0.08 18.14
C LEU A 139 -4.48 0.70 18.17
N VAL A 140 -3.76 0.63 17.06
CA VAL A 140 -2.43 1.26 16.94
C VAL A 140 -2.54 2.79 17.04
N HIS A 141 -3.55 3.38 16.43
CA HIS A 141 -3.84 4.81 16.53
C HIS A 141 -4.09 5.24 17.98
N LEU A 142 -4.96 4.54 18.69
CA LEU A 142 -5.30 4.78 20.10
C LEU A 142 -4.08 4.61 21.03
N ALA A 143 -3.12 3.75 20.67
CA ALA A 143 -1.86 3.60 21.37
C ALA A 143 -0.83 4.73 21.07
N GLY A 144 -1.22 5.77 20.33
CA GLY A 144 -0.33 6.89 19.97
C GLY A 144 0.45 6.66 18.68
N GLY A 145 -0.03 5.75 17.81
CA GLY A 145 0.56 5.47 16.50
C GLY A 145 1.58 4.33 16.48
N LYS A 146 1.96 3.80 17.64
CA LYS A 146 2.92 2.70 17.79
C LYS A 146 2.54 1.80 18.97
N ILE A 147 2.65 0.48 18.82
CA ILE A 147 2.26 -0.51 19.83
C ILE A 147 3.19 -1.73 19.78
N SER A 148 3.43 -2.40 20.90
CA SER A 148 4.18 -3.67 20.91
C SER A 148 3.34 -4.81 20.32
N GLU A 149 3.98 -5.84 19.75
CA GLU A 149 3.28 -7.05 19.27
C GLU A 149 2.49 -7.72 20.40
N GLU A 150 3.07 -7.77 21.61
CA GLU A 150 2.41 -8.32 22.80
C GLU A 150 1.16 -7.54 23.18
N ASP A 151 1.25 -6.21 23.30
CA ASP A 151 0.12 -5.36 23.66
C ASP A 151 -0.99 -5.41 22.60
N LEU A 152 -0.62 -5.43 21.32
CA LEU A 152 -1.58 -5.54 20.22
C LEU A 152 -2.36 -6.85 20.30
N TRP A 153 -1.67 -7.99 20.47
CA TRP A 153 -2.33 -9.29 20.62
C TRP A 153 -3.14 -9.38 21.90
N HIS A 154 -2.70 -8.74 22.98
CA HIS A 154 -3.49 -8.63 24.20
C HIS A 154 -4.82 -7.90 23.96
N GLN A 155 -4.83 -6.79 23.20
CA GLN A 155 -6.08 -6.11 22.84
C GLN A 155 -6.94 -6.94 21.88
N LEU A 156 -6.35 -7.54 20.85
CA LEU A 156 -7.07 -8.39 19.89
C LEU A 156 -7.73 -9.59 20.58
N LYS A 157 -7.07 -10.20 21.57
CA LYS A 157 -7.62 -11.28 22.39
C LYS A 157 -8.88 -10.86 23.14
N ARG A 158 -8.96 -9.62 23.62
CA ARG A 158 -10.17 -9.09 24.28
C ARG A 158 -11.34 -8.93 23.30
N LEU A 159 -11.05 -8.85 22.00
CA LEU A 159 -12.02 -8.85 20.91
C LEU A 159 -12.32 -10.26 20.36
N GLY A 160 -11.78 -11.31 21.01
CA GLY A 160 -11.96 -12.70 20.61
C GLY A 160 -10.99 -13.21 19.54
N LEU A 161 -9.98 -12.42 19.17
CA LEU A 161 -8.98 -12.81 18.17
C LEU A 161 -7.68 -13.28 18.84
N HIS A 162 -7.36 -14.55 18.65
CA HIS A 162 -6.17 -15.18 19.23
C HIS A 162 -5.05 -15.31 18.18
N GLU A 163 -3.81 -15.01 18.58
CA GLU A 163 -2.64 -15.12 17.68
C GLU A 163 -2.47 -16.53 17.11
N THR A 164 -2.71 -17.55 17.93
CA THR A 164 -2.50 -18.96 17.59
C THR A 164 -3.64 -19.57 16.78
N ASP A 165 -4.69 -18.80 16.47
CA ASP A 165 -5.80 -19.30 15.65
C ASP A 165 -5.43 -19.27 14.17
N GLU A 166 -5.29 -20.47 13.61
CA GLU A 166 -4.92 -20.69 12.21
C GLU A 166 -6.13 -20.93 11.29
N ASN A 167 -7.33 -21.12 11.84
CA ASN A 167 -8.53 -21.55 11.10
C ASN A 167 -9.77 -20.70 11.43
N HIS A 168 -9.58 -19.41 11.73
CA HIS A 168 -10.69 -18.50 11.95
C HIS A 168 -11.64 -18.56 10.73
N PRO A 169 -12.97 -18.77 10.91
CA PRO A 169 -13.89 -19.02 9.80
C PRO A 169 -13.90 -17.94 8.71
N VAL A 170 -13.42 -16.75 9.06
CA VAL A 170 -13.44 -15.57 8.20
C VAL A 170 -12.05 -15.04 7.87
N LEU A 171 -11.09 -15.13 8.81
CA LEU A 171 -9.76 -14.55 8.64
C LEU A 171 -8.71 -15.61 8.26
N GLY A 172 -9.08 -16.89 8.35
CA GLY A 172 -8.12 -18.00 8.28
C GLY A 172 -7.11 -17.87 9.41
N ASN A 173 -5.86 -17.62 9.05
CA ASN A 173 -4.79 -17.45 10.03
C ASN A 173 -4.69 -15.99 10.49
N ASN A 174 -4.99 -15.73 11.76
CA ASN A 174 -5.02 -14.37 12.32
C ASN A 174 -3.66 -13.66 12.22
N LYS A 175 -2.56 -14.40 12.43
CA LYS A 175 -1.21 -13.84 12.32
C LYS A 175 -0.90 -13.45 10.88
N GLN A 176 -1.27 -14.27 9.90
CA GLN A 176 -1.10 -13.93 8.48
C GLN A 176 -1.99 -12.73 8.07
N ALA A 177 -3.20 -12.61 8.61
CA ALA A 177 -4.05 -11.45 8.39
C ALA A 177 -3.38 -10.15 8.90
N LEU A 178 -2.74 -10.19 10.08
CA LEU A 178 -1.96 -9.07 10.60
C LEU A 178 -0.73 -8.76 9.73
N GLU A 179 0.02 -9.79 9.30
CA GLU A 179 1.17 -9.62 8.40
C GLU A 179 0.77 -9.05 7.04
N LEU A 180 -0.45 -9.34 6.56
CA LEU A 180 -0.97 -8.74 5.33
C LEU A 180 -1.10 -7.21 5.45
N LEU A 181 -1.48 -6.68 6.63
CA LEU A 181 -1.52 -5.23 6.86
C LEU A 181 -0.13 -4.58 6.76
N VAL A 182 0.92 -5.31 7.14
CA VAL A 182 2.32 -4.89 6.97
C VAL A 182 2.68 -4.86 5.49
N GLN A 183 2.36 -5.93 4.76
CA GLN A 183 2.64 -6.02 3.31
C GLN A 183 1.88 -4.94 2.52
N GLN A 184 0.64 -4.66 2.92
CA GLN A 184 -0.19 -3.62 2.34
C GLN A 184 0.29 -2.20 2.64
N ARG A 185 1.20 -2.01 3.61
CA ARG A 185 1.67 -0.71 4.13
C ARG A 185 0.59 0.09 4.87
N TYR A 186 -0.25 -0.61 5.61
CA TYR A 186 -1.01 -0.01 6.72
C TYR A 186 -0.20 0.01 8.01
N LEU A 187 0.66 -1.00 8.21
CA LEU A 187 1.57 -1.10 9.35
C LEU A 187 3.03 -1.25 8.90
N LEU A 188 3.94 -0.78 9.74
CA LEU A 188 5.35 -1.14 9.74
C LEU A 188 5.59 -2.11 10.90
N LYS A 189 6.40 -3.14 10.66
CA LYS A 189 6.80 -4.11 11.68
C LYS A 189 8.28 -3.98 11.96
N GLU A 190 8.63 -3.50 13.15
CA GLU A 190 10.00 -3.18 13.52
C GLU A 190 10.48 -4.09 14.66
N LYS A 191 11.71 -4.61 14.53
CA LYS A 191 12.39 -5.30 15.62
C LYS A 191 13.31 -4.31 16.34
N LEU A 192 12.96 -3.94 17.56
CA LEU A 192 13.76 -3.04 18.40
C LEU A 192 14.61 -3.85 19.38
N ALA A 193 15.84 -3.39 19.64
CA ALA A 193 16.66 -3.92 20.72
C ALA A 193 16.33 -3.15 22.01
N GLY A 194 15.97 -3.89 23.06
CA GLY A 194 15.70 -3.38 24.39
C GLY A 194 16.59 -4.04 25.45
N PRO A 195 16.51 -3.57 26.71
CA PRO A 195 17.33 -4.10 27.81
C PRO A 195 17.13 -5.60 28.06
N GLU A 196 15.92 -6.11 27.83
CA GLU A 196 15.51 -7.49 28.11
C GLU A 196 15.51 -8.39 26.85
N GLY A 197 16.02 -7.89 25.72
CA GLY A 197 16.06 -8.61 24.46
C GLY A 197 15.40 -7.82 23.33
N HIS A 198 14.89 -8.52 22.34
CA HIS A 198 14.25 -7.88 21.20
C HIS A 198 12.74 -7.79 21.38
N VAL A 199 12.17 -6.62 21.10
CA VAL A 199 10.73 -6.38 21.10
C VAL A 199 10.27 -6.09 19.68
N MET A 200 9.21 -6.76 19.24
CA MET A 200 8.54 -6.45 17.98
C MET A 200 7.53 -5.34 18.21
N MET A 201 7.56 -4.32 17.34
CA MET A 201 6.66 -3.17 17.38
C MET A 201 5.91 -3.05 16.06
N TYR A 202 4.67 -2.61 16.14
CA TYR A 202 3.86 -2.19 15.01
C TYR A 202 3.67 -0.67 15.05
N GLU A 203 3.84 0.00 13.91
CA GLU A 203 3.65 1.45 13.75
C GLU A 203 2.77 1.72 12.53
N LEU A 204 2.00 2.82 12.54
CA LEU A 204 1.21 3.20 11.37
C LEU A 204 2.12 3.53 10.18
N ALA A 205 1.81 2.95 9.03
CA ALA A 205 2.57 3.14 7.79
C ALA A 205 1.86 4.09 6.81
N GLU A 206 2.46 4.28 5.63
CA GLU A 206 2.12 5.34 4.68
C GLU A 206 0.63 5.35 4.29
N ARG A 207 -0.02 4.19 4.15
CA ARG A 207 -1.45 4.16 3.80
C ARG A 207 -2.35 4.48 4.98
N ALA A 208 -1.99 4.06 6.19
CA ALA A 208 -2.78 4.40 7.37
C ALA A 208 -2.66 5.89 7.73
N LEU A 209 -1.52 6.51 7.37
CA LEU A 209 -1.23 7.93 7.57
C LEU A 209 -1.78 8.84 6.46
N ASP A 210 -2.26 8.29 5.34
CA ASP A 210 -2.92 9.07 4.28
C ASP A 210 -4.08 9.87 4.88
N GLU A 211 -4.18 11.16 4.56
CA GLU A 211 -5.17 12.07 5.17
C GLU A 211 -6.61 11.58 4.97
N ASN A 212 -6.91 10.97 3.82
CA ASN A 212 -8.25 10.47 3.51
C ASN A 212 -8.62 9.25 4.37
N ILE A 213 -7.63 8.53 4.89
CA ILE A 213 -7.81 7.34 5.72
C ILE A 213 -7.75 7.73 7.19
N SER A 214 -6.68 8.42 7.59
CA SER A 214 -6.46 8.83 8.98
C SER A 214 -7.55 9.77 9.53
N GLY A 215 -8.10 10.66 8.70
CA GLY A 215 -9.24 11.51 9.07
C GLY A 215 -10.49 10.68 9.38
N LYS A 216 -10.87 9.79 8.45
CA LYS A 216 -12.04 8.90 8.61
C LYS A 216 -11.91 7.99 9.84
N ILE A 217 -10.73 7.41 10.06
CA ILE A 217 -10.49 6.56 11.23
C ILE A 217 -10.70 7.33 12.54
N LYS A 218 -10.25 8.58 12.63
CA LYS A 218 -10.48 9.41 13.82
C LYS A 218 -11.96 9.71 14.04
N ASP A 219 -12.68 10.00 12.96
CA ASP A 219 -14.12 10.26 13.02
C ASP A 219 -14.89 9.02 13.48
N ASP A 220 -14.57 7.85 12.93
CA ASP A 220 -15.21 6.58 13.28
C ASP A 220 -14.88 6.15 14.72
N ILE A 221 -13.61 6.27 15.16
CA ILE A 221 -13.21 6.01 16.54
C ILE A 221 -14.00 6.91 17.51
N SER A 222 -14.17 8.19 17.17
CA SER A 222 -14.90 9.14 18.01
C SER A 222 -16.36 8.74 18.16
N GLN A 223 -17.00 8.21 17.11
CA GLN A 223 -18.37 7.70 17.19
C GLN A 223 -18.48 6.46 18.09
N VAL A 224 -17.51 5.55 18.03
CA VAL A 224 -17.52 4.32 18.83
C VAL A 224 -17.22 4.60 20.31
N CYS A 225 -16.31 5.54 20.61
CA CYS A 225 -15.90 5.85 21.99
C CYS A 225 -16.82 6.84 22.71
N MET A 226 -17.72 7.55 22.02
CA MET A 226 -18.70 8.46 22.64
C MET A 226 -20.03 7.79 23.01
N HIS A 227 -20.12 6.47 22.85
CA HIS A 227 -21.22 5.63 23.33
C HIS A 227 -20.73 4.70 24.45
#